data_AF-F0QVY4-F1
#
_entry.id   AF-F0QVY4-F1
#
_cell.length_a   1.000
_cell.length_b   1.000
_cell.length_c   1.000
_cell.angle_alpha   90.00
_cell.angle_beta   90.00
_cell.angle_gamma   90.00
#
_symmetry.space_group_name_H-M   'P 1'
#
loop_
_entity.id
_entity.type
_entity.pdbx_description
1 polymer ?
#
loop_
_entity_poly.entity_id
_entity_poly.type
_entity_poly.pdbx_seq_one_letter_code
_entity_poly.pdbx_strand_id
1 'polypeptide(L)'
;MNELRSKGFSKLDIYLILRTLKPDTKLEYLLSPTELDLINRMNKLRTDLYKMRTELYDLERKVRRRHEIITGVYEELTKNKK
;
A
#
# COMPACT_ATOMS: atom_id res chain seq x y z
N MET A 1 9.92 -27.53 10.43
CA MET A 1 8.82 -26.91 11.21
C MET A 1 8.93 -27.23 12.70
N ASN A 2 9.12 -28.49 13.09
CA ASN A 2 9.31 -28.88 14.50
C ASN A 2 10.53 -28.21 15.16
N GLU A 3 11.63 -28.00 14.42
CA GLU A 3 12.81 -27.26 14.91
C GLU A 3 12.57 -25.76 15.14
N LEU A 4 11.67 -25.13 14.39
CA LEU A 4 11.32 -23.71 14.60
C LEU A 4 10.37 -23.58 15.80
N ARG A 5 9.43 -24.51 15.93
CA ARG A 5 8.56 -24.57 17.10
C ARG A 5 9.34 -24.87 18.39
N SER A 6 10.36 -25.73 18.34
CA SER A 6 11.22 -26.00 19.50
C SER A 6 12.10 -24.82 19.90
N LYS A 7 12.34 -23.88 18.98
CA LYS A 7 13.00 -22.58 19.24
C LYS A 7 12.03 -21.49 19.74
N GLY A 8 10.77 -21.83 19.98
CA GLY A 8 9.77 -20.91 20.55
C GLY A 8 8.99 -20.08 19.54
N PHE A 9 9.17 -20.27 18.24
CA PHE A 9 8.39 -19.54 17.23
C PHE A 9 6.93 -20.01 17.20
N SER A 10 6.00 -19.06 17.22
CA SER A 10 4.58 -19.34 17.04
C SER A 10 4.27 -19.74 15.59
N LYS A 11 3.09 -20.31 15.34
CA LYS A 11 2.68 -20.62 13.96
C LYS A 11 2.53 -19.36 13.11
N LEU A 12 2.11 -18.25 13.71
CA LEU A 12 2.02 -16.95 13.05
C LEU A 12 3.40 -16.43 12.66
N ASP A 13 4.40 -16.52 13.54
CA ASP A 13 5.77 -16.10 13.21
C ASP A 13 6.32 -16.89 12.03
N ILE A 14 6.13 -18.22 12.06
CA ILE A 14 6.53 -19.11 10.98
C ILE A 14 5.78 -18.76 9.69
N TYR A 15 4.48 -18.48 9.76
CA TYR A 15 3.68 -18.04 8.62
C TYR A 15 4.24 -16.75 8.01
N LEU A 16 4.50 -15.72 8.81
CA LEU A 16 4.97 -14.42 8.34
C LEU A 16 6.35 -14.52 7.69
N ILE A 17 7.28 -15.26 8.30
CA ILE A 17 8.62 -15.50 7.76
C ILE A 17 8.53 -16.24 6.42
N LEU A 18 7.78 -17.35 6.38
CA LEU A 18 7.65 -18.14 5.16
C LEU A 18 6.91 -17.40 4.06
N ARG A 19 5.90 -16.60 4.39
CA ARG A 19 5.19 -15.75 3.41
C ARG A 19 6.10 -14.69 2.80
N THR A 20 7.08 -14.20 3.56
CA THR A 20 8.09 -13.25 3.08
C THR A 20 9.10 -13.93 2.16
N LEU A 21 9.59 -15.10 2.55
CA LEU A 21 10.63 -15.82 1.80
C LEU A 21 10.09 -16.56 0.58
N LYS A 22 8.84 -17.03 0.64
CA LYS A 22 8.20 -17.87 -0.39
C LYS A 22 6.73 -17.47 -0.56
N PRO A 23 6.46 -16.32 -1.22
CA PRO A 23 5.12 -15.73 -1.28
C PRO A 23 4.06 -16.61 -1.97
N ASP A 24 4.46 -17.53 -2.84
CA ASP A 24 3.54 -18.40 -3.57
C ASP A 24 3.14 -19.66 -2.80
N THR A 25 3.74 -19.89 -1.63
CA THR A 25 3.42 -21.07 -0.82
C THR A 25 2.08 -20.90 -0.13
N LYS A 26 1.21 -21.91 -0.26
CA LYS A 26 -0.02 -22.02 0.53
C LYS A 26 0.35 -22.38 1.97
N LEU A 27 0.11 -21.46 2.89
CA LEU A 27 0.53 -21.54 4.30
C LEU A 27 -0.63 -21.28 5.26
N GLU A 28 -1.84 -21.12 4.75
CA GLU A 28 -3.04 -20.74 5.50
C GLU A 28 -3.36 -21.76 6.60
N TYR A 29 -2.96 -23.03 6.41
CA TYR A 29 -3.10 -24.09 7.43
C TYR A 29 -2.30 -23.83 8.71
N LEU A 30 -1.34 -22.90 8.69
CA LEU A 30 -0.59 -22.46 9.87
C LEU A 30 -1.39 -21.49 10.74
N LEU A 31 -2.40 -20.84 10.18
CA LEU A 31 -3.17 -19.82 10.87
C LEU A 31 -4.40 -20.41 11.53
N SER A 32 -4.73 -19.91 12.72
CA SER A 32 -6.08 -20.05 13.27
C SER A 32 -7.09 -19.24 12.45
N PRO A 33 -8.40 -19.54 12.56
CA PRO A 33 -9.43 -18.77 11.85
C PRO A 33 -9.37 -17.26 12.14
N THR A 34 -9.08 -16.87 13.39
CA THR A 34 -8.95 -15.46 13.78
C THR A 34 -7.73 -14.79 13.17
N GLU A 35 -6.59 -15.47 13.16
CA GLU A 35 -5.38 -14.95 12.50
C GLU A 35 -5.58 -14.82 10.99
N LEU A 36 -6.26 -15.79 10.36
CA LEU A 36 -6.58 -15.74 8.94
C LEU A 36 -7.51 -14.56 8.61
N ASP A 37 -8.53 -14.30 9.44
CA ASP A 37 -9.39 -13.11 9.29
C ASP A 37 -8.60 -11.80 9.39
N LEU A 38 -7.72 -11.69 10.39
CA LEU A 38 -6.85 -10.52 10.56
C LEU A 38 -5.94 -10.30 9.35
N ILE A 39 -5.30 -11.35 8.84
CA ILE A 39 -4.46 -11.28 7.64
C ILE A 39 -5.28 -10.84 6.41
N ASN A 40 -6.50 -11.36 6.25
CA ASN A 40 -7.39 -10.97 5.16
C ASN A 40 -7.80 -9.49 5.25
N ARG A 41 -8.14 -9.01 6.45
CA ARG A 41 -8.45 -7.59 6.70
C ARG A 41 -7.24 -6.69 6.42
N MET A 42 -6.04 -7.09 6.85
CA MET A 42 -4.80 -6.37 6.55
C MET A 42 -4.52 -6.30 5.04
N ASN A 43 -4.69 -7.43 4.33
CA ASN A 43 -4.53 -7.46 2.88
C ASN A 43 -5.51 -6.53 2.16
N LYS A 44 -6.77 -6.49 2.62
CA LYS A 44 -7.78 -5.56 2.09
C LYS A 44 -7.36 -4.09 2.33
N LEU A 45 -6.97 -3.75 3.57
CA LEU A 45 -6.50 -2.40 3.90
C LEU A 45 -5.30 -1.98 3.05
N ARG A 46 -4.36 -2.91 2.80
CA ARG A 46 -3.21 -2.66 1.94
C ARG A 46 -3.65 -2.33 0.50
N THR A 47 -4.60 -3.07 -0.05
CA THR A 47 -5.18 -2.79 -1.38
C THR A 47 -5.85 -1.43 -1.42
N ASP A 48 -6.66 -1.09 -0.40
CA ASP A 48 -7.33 0.20 -0.29
C ASP A 48 -6.32 1.36 -0.21
N LEU A 49 -5.22 1.19 0.52
CA LEU A 49 -4.11 2.16 0.56
C LEU A 49 -3.45 2.36 -0.81
N TYR A 50 -3.21 1.29 -1.57
CA TYR A 50 -2.67 1.41 -2.93
C TYR A 50 -3.63 2.16 -3.87
N LYS A 51 -4.93 1.94 -3.73
CA LYS A 51 -5.95 2.66 -4.49
C LYS A 51 -5.94 4.14 -4.15
N MET A 52 -5.99 4.50 -2.86
CA MET A 52 -5.92 5.88 -2.40
C MET A 52 -4.64 6.59 -2.88
N ARG A 53 -3.49 5.90 -2.86
CA ARG A 53 -2.24 6.44 -3.40
C ARG A 53 -2.35 6.79 -4.88
N THR A 54 -2.99 5.93 -5.67
CA THR A 54 -3.20 6.17 -7.10
C THR A 54 -4.11 7.39 -7.33
N GLU A 55 -5.22 7.46 -6.61
CA GLU A 55 -6.15 8.60 -6.69
C GLU A 55 -5.48 9.92 -6.29
N LEU A 56 -4.63 9.90 -5.26
CA LEU A 56 -3.86 11.06 -4.83
C LEU A 56 -2.88 11.52 -5.91
N TYR A 57 -2.15 10.59 -6.53
CA TYR A 57 -1.22 10.90 -7.62
C TYR A 57 -1.93 11.56 -8.82
N ASP A 58 -3.10 11.06 -9.18
CA ASP A 58 -3.92 11.65 -10.25
C ASP A 58 -4.41 13.05 -9.89
N LEU A 59 -4.77 13.28 -8.63
CA LEU A 59 -5.17 14.58 -8.13
C LEU A 59 -4.01 15.58 -8.15
N GLU A 60 -2.83 15.19 -7.67
CA GLU A 60 -1.61 16.00 -7.72
C GLU A 60 -1.29 16.44 -9.15
N ARG A 61 -1.40 15.52 -10.12
CA ARG A 61 -1.19 15.82 -11.53
C ARG A 61 -2.22 16.81 -12.10
N LYS A 62 -3.48 16.73 -11.65
CA LYS A 62 -4.52 17.71 -12.05
C LYS A 62 -4.25 19.09 -11.44
N VAL A 63 -3.87 19.15 -10.16
CA VAL A 63 -3.54 20.40 -9.47
C VAL A 63 -2.35 21.09 -10.14
N ARG A 64 -1.28 20.35 -10.43
CA ARG A 64 -0.10 20.90 -11.10
C ARG A 64 -0.42 21.54 -12.45
N ARG A 65 -1.17 20.83 -13.31
CA ARG A 65 -1.60 21.37 -14.61
C ARG A 65 -2.45 22.63 -14.46
N ARG A 66 -3.36 22.67 -13.48
CA ARG A 66 -4.16 23.88 -13.21
C ARG A 66 -3.29 25.03 -12.74
N HIS A 67 -2.30 24.77 -11.90
CA HIS A 67 -1.37 25.79 -11.42
C HIS A 67 -0.54 26.39 -12.55
N GLU A 68 -0.04 25.56 -13.48
CA GLU A 68 0.68 26.02 -14.69
C GLU A 68 -0.19 26.94 -15.54
N ILE A 69 -1.46 26.58 -15.78
CA ILE A 69 -2.41 27.40 -16.54
C ILE A 69 -2.65 28.75 -15.84
N ILE A 70 -2.94 28.74 -14.53
CA ILE A 70 -3.20 29.96 -13.77
C ILE A 70 -1.99 30.90 -13.80
N THR A 71 -0.79 30.33 -13.64
CA THR A 71 0.46 31.10 -13.66
C THR A 71 0.69 31.73 -15.04
N GLY A 72 0.48 30.97 -16.12
CA GLY A 72 0.57 31.49 -17.49
C GLY A 72 -0.41 32.64 -17.75
N VAL A 73 -1.67 32.51 -17.30
CA VAL A 73 -2.65 33.61 -17.40
C VAL A 73 -2.20 34.83 -16.61
N TYR A 74 -1.70 34.65 -15.39
CA TYR A 74 -1.20 35.74 -14.56
C TYR A 74 -0.02 36.49 -15.20
N GLU A 75 0.93 35.75 -15.78
CA GLU A 75 2.07 36.33 -16.51
C GLU A 75 1.62 37.15 -17.72
N GLU A 76 0.67 36.65 -18.52
CA GLU A 76 0.16 37.40 -19.68
C GLU A 76 -0.59 38.68 -19.28
N LEU A 77 -1.39 38.62 -18.22
CA LEU A 77 -2.11 39.79 -17.70
C LEU A 77 -1.17 40.85 -17.09
N THR A 78 -0.01 40.45 -16.58
CA THR A 78 0.97 41.36 -15.99
C THR A 78 1.93 41.94 -17.03
N LYS A 79 2.26 41.19 -18.09
CA LYS A 79 3.00 41.74 -19.25
C LYS A 79 2.22 42.84 -19.96
N ASN A 80 0.92 42.66 -20.17
CA ASN A 80 0.06 43.65 -20.84
C ASN A 80 -0.22 44.92 -20.01
N LYS A 81 0.28 45.01 -18.76
CA LYS A 81 0.16 46.18 -17.89
C LYS A 81 1.42 47.05 -17.83
N LYS A 82 2.51 46.66 -18.49
CA LYS A 82 3.72 47.48 -18.69
C LYS A 82 3.73 48.08 -20.08
#